data_AF-A0A523QIJ1-F1
#
_entry.id   AF-A0A523QIJ1-F1
#
_cell.length_a   1.000
_cell.length_b   1.000
_cell.length_c   1.000
_cell.angle_alpha   90.00
_cell.angle_beta   90.00
_cell.angle_gamma   90.00
#
_symmetry.space_group_name_H-M   'P 1'
#
loop_
_entity.id
_entity.type
_entity.pdbx_description
1 polymer ?
#
loop_
_entity_poly.entity_id
_entity_poly.type
_entity_poly.pdbx_seq_one_letter_code
_entity_poly.pdbx_strand_id
1 'polypeptide(L)'
;MSSVLKDRNIVLGVTGSIAAYKAAEIVRLLRKRGASVYPLMTQAATHFVHPLTLTSLAAQEVALDLFETKQGRMRHLSLAELADFVLIAPVTANVMGKIAHGIADDLLTTAVMATRAPVVLAPAMDEAMYENPVVQANMRELKSRGMHIIDPVKGQLASGEVGKGRMVEPQKIVDYAEGVLQSRQDFAGKLFMVTAGPTREALDKVRFISSYSSGKMGYALAEEGIDRGARIILISGPSSLLPPPQAEFHSVETALEMKKRVMESFSEVDGVLRAAAV
;
A
#
# COMPACT_ATOMS: atom_id res chain seq x y z
N MET A 1 23.11 2.47 -7.15
CA MET A 1 21.98 3.08 -6.40
C MET A 1 21.31 1.97 -5.61
N SER A 2 20.98 2.19 -4.33
CA SER A 2 20.21 1.22 -3.55
C SER A 2 18.79 1.10 -4.12
N SER A 3 18.30 -0.12 -4.29
CA SER A 3 16.92 -0.37 -4.74
C SER A 3 15.92 0.28 -3.78
N VAL A 4 14.79 0.79 -4.29
CA VAL A 4 13.73 1.41 -3.45
C VAL A 4 13.01 0.37 -2.56
N LEU A 5 13.19 -0.93 -2.87
CA LEU A 5 12.70 -2.04 -2.06
C LEU A 5 13.57 -2.30 -0.82
N LYS A 6 14.73 -1.65 -0.70
CA LYS A 6 15.60 -1.84 0.47
C LYS A 6 14.88 -1.43 1.74
N ASP A 7 14.92 -2.28 2.75
CA ASP A 7 14.31 -2.10 4.08
C ASP A 7 12.77 -1.99 4.05
N ARG A 8 12.12 -2.33 2.93
CA ARG A 8 10.66 -2.37 2.80
C ARG A 8 10.08 -3.71 3.22
N ASN A 9 8.93 -3.66 3.89
CA ASN A 9 8.15 -4.81 4.29
C ASN A 9 7.13 -5.15 3.19
N ILE A 10 7.33 -6.27 2.51
CA ILE A 10 6.50 -6.71 1.40
C ILE A 10 5.71 -7.94 1.80
N VAL A 11 4.39 -7.83 1.81
CA VAL A 11 3.51 -9.00 1.96
C VAL A 11 3.38 -9.68 0.59
N LEU A 12 3.84 -10.92 0.49
CA LEU A 12 3.75 -11.72 -0.72
C LEU A 12 2.59 -12.72 -0.61
N GLY A 13 1.47 -12.40 -1.23
CA GLY A 13 0.33 -13.27 -1.42
C GLY A 13 0.58 -14.32 -2.51
N VAL A 14 0.31 -15.59 -2.21
CA VAL A 14 0.40 -16.70 -3.18
C VAL A 14 -0.92 -17.46 -3.21
N THR A 15 -1.52 -17.60 -4.39
CA THR A 15 -2.79 -18.31 -4.57
C THR A 15 -2.64 -19.64 -5.30
N GLY A 16 -3.69 -20.47 -5.29
CA GLY A 16 -3.72 -21.81 -5.87
C GLY A 16 -3.65 -21.84 -7.40
N SER A 17 -2.48 -21.62 -7.96
CA SER A 17 -2.17 -21.72 -9.38
C SER A 17 -0.92 -22.56 -9.58
N ILE A 18 -0.83 -23.27 -10.71
CA ILE A 18 0.40 -23.97 -11.11
C ILE A 18 1.62 -23.04 -11.16
N ALA A 19 1.42 -21.74 -11.37
CA ALA A 19 2.50 -20.76 -11.34
C ALA A 19 3.03 -20.46 -9.93
N ALA A 20 2.46 -21.03 -8.86
CA ALA A 20 2.84 -20.75 -7.48
C ALA A 20 4.33 -21.06 -7.20
N TYR A 21 4.94 -22.05 -7.89
CA TYR A 21 6.38 -22.33 -7.73
C TYR A 21 7.26 -21.12 -8.07
N LYS A 22 6.80 -20.23 -8.95
CA LYS A 22 7.51 -19.01 -9.30
C LYS A 22 7.60 -18.01 -8.15
N ALA A 23 6.74 -18.13 -7.14
CA ALA A 23 6.79 -17.30 -5.94
C ALA A 23 8.12 -17.48 -5.18
N ALA A 24 8.73 -18.67 -5.23
CA ALA A 24 10.05 -18.90 -4.63
C ALA A 24 11.13 -17.96 -5.21
N GLU A 25 11.12 -17.79 -6.53
CA GLU A 25 12.06 -16.88 -7.20
C GLU A 25 11.72 -15.40 -6.92
N ILE A 26 10.43 -15.05 -6.85
CA ILE A 26 10.00 -13.70 -6.44
C ILE A 26 10.56 -13.37 -5.05
N VAL A 27 10.44 -14.27 -4.07
CA VAL A 27 11.02 -14.08 -2.72
C VAL A 27 12.52 -13.82 -2.81
N ARG A 28 13.26 -14.65 -3.57
CA ARG A 28 14.72 -14.48 -3.73
C ARG A 28 15.09 -13.12 -4.32
N LEU A 29 14.39 -12.70 -5.36
CA LEU A 29 14.63 -11.43 -6.05
C LEU A 29 14.31 -10.21 -5.16
N LEU A 30 13.20 -10.25 -4.43
CA LEU A 30 12.83 -9.20 -3.48
C LEU A 30 13.87 -9.07 -2.36
N ARG A 31 14.30 -10.20 -1.77
CA ARG A 31 15.34 -10.20 -0.73
C ARG A 31 16.70 -9.75 -1.26
N LYS A 32 17.07 -10.14 -2.48
CA LYS A 32 18.30 -9.67 -3.14
C LYS A 32 18.31 -8.14 -3.28
N ARG A 33 17.13 -7.51 -3.41
CA ARG A 33 16.93 -6.06 -3.45
C ARG A 33 16.82 -5.40 -2.07
N GLY A 34 16.98 -6.18 -0.98
CA GLY A 34 17.00 -5.70 0.39
C GLY A 34 15.63 -5.63 1.07
N ALA A 35 14.58 -6.20 0.48
CA ALA A 35 13.25 -6.20 1.11
C ALA A 35 13.10 -7.31 2.16
N SER A 36 12.31 -7.03 3.18
CA SER A 36 11.77 -8.02 4.11
C SER A 36 10.48 -8.60 3.52
N VAL A 37 10.45 -9.90 3.26
CA VAL A 37 9.31 -10.56 2.60
C VAL A 37 8.50 -11.34 3.64
N TYR A 38 7.20 -11.09 3.71
CA TYR A 38 6.25 -11.76 4.59
C TYR A 38 5.31 -12.63 3.74
N PRO A 39 5.57 -13.94 3.62
CA PRO A 39 4.76 -14.80 2.77
C PRO A 39 3.38 -15.05 3.39
N LEU A 40 2.35 -14.95 2.57
CA LEU A 40 0.96 -15.24 2.90
C LEU A 40 0.41 -16.14 1.80
N MET A 41 -0.06 -17.34 2.14
CA MET A 41 -0.56 -18.29 1.16
C MET A 41 -2.04 -18.61 1.42
N THR A 42 -2.80 -18.84 0.35
CA THR A 42 -4.11 -19.51 0.50
C THR A 42 -3.90 -21.01 0.70
N GLN A 43 -4.89 -21.69 1.29
CA GLN A 43 -4.86 -23.16 1.43
C GLN A 43 -4.71 -23.88 0.08
N ALA A 44 -5.28 -23.31 -1.00
CA ALA A 44 -5.10 -23.88 -2.34
C ALA A 44 -3.65 -23.75 -2.86
N ALA A 45 -2.90 -22.73 -2.45
CA ALA A 45 -1.51 -22.56 -2.88
C ALA A 45 -0.56 -23.62 -2.31
N THR A 46 -0.87 -24.15 -1.12
CA THR A 46 -0.01 -25.16 -0.44
C THR A 46 0.05 -26.48 -1.20
N HIS A 47 -0.92 -26.75 -2.08
CA HIS A 47 -0.95 -27.91 -2.96
C HIS A 47 0.07 -27.82 -4.12
N PHE A 48 0.51 -26.60 -4.47
CA PHE A 48 1.45 -26.36 -5.56
C PHE A 48 2.87 -26.08 -5.06
N VAL A 49 3.00 -25.45 -3.89
CA VAL A 49 4.27 -25.17 -3.24
C VAL A 49 4.12 -25.37 -1.75
N HIS A 50 5.00 -26.16 -1.15
CA HIS A 50 4.96 -26.36 0.29
C HIS A 50 5.36 -25.07 1.04
N PRO A 51 4.65 -24.66 2.11
CA PRO A 51 4.96 -23.45 2.88
C PRO A 51 6.41 -23.38 3.36
N LEU A 52 7.01 -24.52 3.72
CA LEU A 52 8.41 -24.60 4.16
C LEU A 52 9.40 -23.97 3.18
N THR A 53 9.16 -24.09 1.86
CA THR A 53 10.01 -23.49 0.83
C THR A 53 10.03 -21.97 0.95
N LEU A 54 8.85 -21.35 1.07
CA LEU A 54 8.75 -19.89 1.19
C LEU A 54 9.24 -19.42 2.56
N THR A 55 8.97 -20.18 3.64
CA THR A 55 9.50 -19.86 4.97
C THR A 55 11.03 -19.79 4.96
N SER A 56 11.67 -20.80 4.36
CA SER A 56 13.13 -20.89 4.29
C SER A 56 13.73 -19.75 3.45
N LEU A 57 13.12 -19.46 2.30
CA LEU A 57 13.59 -18.40 1.41
C LEU A 57 13.33 -16.99 1.95
N ALA A 58 12.22 -16.79 2.65
CA ALA A 58 11.85 -15.48 3.21
C ALA A 58 12.56 -15.19 4.54
N ALA A 59 13.03 -16.22 5.25
CA ALA A 59 13.41 -16.14 6.66
C ALA A 59 12.27 -15.56 7.54
N GLN A 60 11.03 -15.84 7.15
CA GLN A 60 9.78 -15.41 7.81
C GLN A 60 8.76 -16.53 7.68
N GLU A 61 7.98 -16.77 8.73
CA GLU A 61 6.97 -17.83 8.73
C GLU A 61 5.81 -17.50 7.78
N VAL A 62 5.46 -18.45 6.89
CA VAL A 62 4.29 -18.33 6.03
C VAL A 62 3.01 -18.19 6.88
N ALA A 63 2.16 -17.24 6.53
CA ALA A 63 0.84 -17.09 7.11
C ALA A 63 -0.22 -17.81 6.27
N LEU A 64 -1.05 -18.65 6.91
CA LEU A 64 -2.01 -19.54 6.24
C LEU A 64 -3.45 -19.38 6.71
N ASP A 65 -3.65 -19.15 8.00
CA ASP A 65 -4.97 -19.18 8.63
C ASP A 65 -5.35 -17.80 9.18
N LEU A 66 -6.59 -17.40 8.90
CA LEU A 66 -7.18 -16.13 9.31
C LEU A 66 -7.29 -16.02 10.83
N PHE A 67 -7.57 -17.13 11.50
CA PHE A 67 -7.85 -17.19 12.94
C PHE A 67 -6.64 -17.56 13.78
N GLU A 68 -5.48 -17.79 13.14
CA GLU A 68 -4.24 -18.02 13.86
C GLU A 68 -3.78 -16.73 14.53
N THR A 69 -3.61 -16.79 15.85
CA THR A 69 -3.15 -15.66 16.67
C THR A 69 -1.70 -15.87 17.06
N LYS A 70 -0.87 -14.82 16.90
CA LYS A 70 0.50 -14.81 17.40
C LYS A 70 0.63 -13.64 18.38
N GLN A 71 0.97 -13.94 19.63
CA GLN A 71 1.19 -12.94 20.70
C GLN A 71 -0.01 -12.00 20.94
N GLY A 72 -1.25 -12.49 20.79
CA GLY A 72 -2.47 -11.74 21.13
C GLY A 72 -2.91 -10.67 20.12
N ARG A 73 -2.20 -10.50 18.99
CA ARG A 73 -2.68 -9.71 17.84
C ARG A 73 -3.19 -10.62 16.73
N MET A 74 -4.29 -10.21 16.09
CA MET A 74 -4.81 -10.92 14.92
C MET A 74 -3.87 -10.73 13.73
N ARG A 75 -3.44 -11.85 13.12
CA ARG A 75 -2.37 -11.86 12.10
C ARG A 75 -2.71 -11.01 10.87
N HIS A 76 -3.99 -10.98 10.47
CA HIS A 76 -4.46 -10.18 9.32
C HIS A 76 -4.28 -8.66 9.52
N LEU A 77 -4.60 -8.11 10.70
CA LEU A 77 -4.38 -6.69 10.98
C LEU A 77 -2.88 -6.38 11.04
N SER A 78 -2.09 -7.24 11.70
CA SER A 78 -0.65 -7.00 11.83
C SER A 78 0.08 -7.01 10.49
N LEU A 79 -0.30 -7.88 9.54
CA LEU A 79 0.33 -7.92 8.22
C LEU A 79 -0.14 -6.78 7.32
N ALA A 80 -1.42 -6.40 7.41
CA ALA A 80 -1.98 -5.28 6.66
C ALA A 80 -1.37 -3.94 7.10
N GLU A 81 -1.16 -3.73 8.39
CA GLU A 81 -0.54 -2.52 8.95
C GLU A 81 0.98 -2.46 8.70
N LEU A 82 1.65 -3.63 8.68
CA LEU A 82 3.10 -3.73 8.47
C LEU A 82 3.51 -3.49 7.01
N ALA A 83 2.64 -3.83 6.05
CA ALA A 83 2.97 -3.83 4.64
C ALA A 83 3.26 -2.40 4.14
N ASP A 84 4.46 -2.17 3.61
CA ASP A 84 4.72 -1.03 2.71
C ASP A 84 4.10 -1.29 1.33
N PHE A 85 3.90 -2.57 0.99
CA PHE A 85 3.44 -3.04 -0.32
C PHE A 85 2.88 -4.45 -0.24
N VAL A 86 1.81 -4.72 -0.99
CA VAL A 86 1.24 -6.07 -1.14
C VAL A 86 1.41 -6.53 -2.58
N LEU A 87 2.11 -7.65 -2.76
CA LEU A 87 2.27 -8.33 -4.05
C LEU A 87 1.52 -9.66 -4.01
N ILE A 88 0.57 -9.89 -4.92
CA ILE A 88 -0.09 -11.19 -5.06
C ILE A 88 0.33 -11.83 -6.38
N ALA A 89 1.19 -12.84 -6.28
CA ALA A 89 1.83 -13.46 -7.44
C ALA A 89 2.13 -14.96 -7.19
N PRO A 90 1.42 -15.87 -7.87
CA PRO A 90 0.26 -15.63 -8.73
C PRO A 90 -0.99 -15.18 -7.96
N VAL A 91 -1.87 -14.46 -8.65
CA VAL A 91 -3.28 -14.31 -8.26
C VAL A 91 -4.18 -15.11 -9.23
N THR A 92 -5.18 -15.80 -8.70
CA THR A 92 -6.14 -16.59 -9.49
C THR A 92 -7.40 -15.78 -9.75
N ALA A 93 -8.19 -16.17 -10.76
CA ALA A 93 -9.50 -15.59 -11.03
C ALA A 93 -10.41 -15.56 -9.79
N ASN A 94 -10.39 -16.64 -8.99
CA ASN A 94 -11.14 -16.74 -7.74
C ASN A 94 -10.79 -15.63 -6.75
N VAL A 95 -9.49 -15.45 -6.44
CA VAL A 95 -9.05 -14.43 -5.47
C VAL A 95 -9.29 -13.02 -6.02
N MET A 96 -9.09 -12.78 -7.31
CA MET A 96 -9.47 -11.48 -7.91
C MET A 96 -10.97 -11.20 -7.80
N GLY A 97 -11.81 -12.22 -8.04
CA GLY A 97 -13.26 -12.09 -7.90
C GLY A 97 -13.68 -11.76 -6.47
N LYS A 98 -13.05 -12.42 -5.49
CA LYS A 98 -13.28 -12.12 -4.07
C LYS A 98 -12.90 -10.69 -3.71
N ILE A 99 -11.69 -10.26 -4.06
CA ILE A 99 -11.19 -8.91 -3.78
C ILE A 99 -12.07 -7.85 -4.45
N ALA A 100 -12.46 -8.05 -5.73
CA ALA A 100 -13.29 -7.10 -6.47
C ALA A 100 -14.66 -6.86 -5.80
N HIS A 101 -15.20 -7.88 -5.15
CA HIS A 101 -16.51 -7.85 -4.50
C HIS A 101 -16.46 -7.76 -2.98
N GLY A 102 -15.29 -7.51 -2.39
CA GLY A 102 -15.15 -7.32 -0.94
C GLY A 102 -15.36 -8.60 -0.12
N ILE A 103 -15.15 -9.77 -0.71
CA ILE A 103 -15.24 -11.05 0.01
C ILE A 103 -13.90 -11.29 0.71
N ALA A 104 -13.92 -11.27 2.05
CA ALA A 104 -12.77 -11.45 2.94
C ALA A 104 -12.96 -12.71 3.80
N ASP A 105 -12.96 -13.87 3.15
CA ASP A 105 -13.25 -15.17 3.78
C ASP A 105 -11.98 -16.02 4.04
N ASP A 106 -10.80 -15.53 3.63
CA ASP A 106 -9.50 -16.11 3.96
C ASP A 106 -8.49 -15.03 4.40
N LEU A 107 -7.34 -15.48 4.93
CA LEU A 107 -6.32 -14.56 5.45
C LEU A 107 -5.83 -13.57 4.39
N LEU A 108 -5.63 -14.03 3.15
CA LEU A 108 -5.09 -13.21 2.06
C LEU A 108 -6.06 -12.10 1.70
N THR A 109 -7.31 -12.48 1.39
CA THR A 109 -8.36 -11.54 1.01
C THR A 109 -8.68 -10.57 2.13
N THR A 110 -8.67 -11.03 3.39
CA THR A 110 -8.86 -10.16 4.56
C THR A 110 -7.73 -9.16 4.71
N ALA A 111 -6.47 -9.59 4.56
CA ALA A 111 -5.32 -8.68 4.63
C ALA A 111 -5.37 -7.62 3.51
N VAL A 112 -5.82 -8.01 2.31
CA VAL A 112 -6.00 -7.06 1.19
C VAL A 112 -7.15 -6.08 1.45
N MET A 113 -8.23 -6.48 2.11
CA MET A 113 -9.30 -5.55 2.48
C MET A 113 -8.89 -4.57 3.59
N ALA A 114 -7.95 -4.97 4.45
CA ALA A 114 -7.50 -4.16 5.59
C ALA A 114 -6.30 -3.24 5.25
N THR A 115 -5.53 -3.55 4.21
CA THR A 115 -4.30 -2.80 3.89
C THR A 115 -4.59 -1.42 3.30
N ARG A 116 -3.72 -0.46 3.63
CA ARG A 116 -3.65 0.85 2.95
C ARG A 116 -2.51 0.90 1.94
N ALA A 117 -1.65 -0.11 1.93
CA ALA A 117 -0.51 -0.18 1.04
C ALA A 117 -0.95 -0.43 -0.42
N PRO A 118 -0.15 -0.01 -1.41
CA PRO A 118 -0.41 -0.37 -2.80
C PRO A 118 -0.45 -1.89 -2.99
N VAL A 119 -1.41 -2.34 -3.79
CA VAL A 119 -1.60 -3.74 -4.12
C VAL A 119 -1.26 -3.97 -5.59
N VAL A 120 -0.29 -4.84 -5.85
CA VAL A 120 0.03 -5.35 -7.20
C VAL A 120 -0.44 -6.79 -7.33
N LEU A 121 -1.13 -7.06 -8.42
CA LEU A 121 -1.68 -8.36 -8.78
C LEU A 121 -0.97 -8.89 -10.04
N ALA A 122 -0.46 -10.12 -9.99
CA ALA A 122 0.10 -10.83 -11.14
C ALA A 122 -0.78 -12.04 -11.48
N PRO A 123 -1.77 -11.90 -12.39
CA PRO A 123 -2.71 -12.96 -12.72
C PRO A 123 -2.03 -14.16 -13.38
N ALA A 124 -2.53 -15.35 -13.05
CA ALA A 124 -2.11 -16.60 -13.67
C ALA A 124 -3.30 -17.55 -13.82
N MET A 125 -3.75 -17.77 -15.05
CA MET A 125 -4.89 -18.65 -15.36
C MET A 125 -4.85 -19.11 -16.83
N ASP A 126 -5.75 -20.01 -17.19
CA ASP A 126 -5.96 -20.41 -18.59
C ASP A 126 -6.51 -19.23 -19.44
N GLU A 127 -6.30 -19.25 -20.75
CA GLU A 127 -6.75 -18.18 -21.66
C GLU A 127 -8.27 -18.01 -21.64
N ALA A 128 -9.03 -19.11 -21.65
CA ALA A 128 -10.49 -19.04 -21.61
C ALA A 128 -11.00 -18.40 -20.29
N MET A 129 -10.29 -18.62 -19.18
CA MET A 129 -10.59 -17.96 -17.92
C MET A 129 -10.22 -16.48 -17.96
N TYR A 130 -9.07 -16.14 -18.54
CA TYR A 130 -8.61 -14.76 -18.64
C TYR A 130 -9.56 -13.93 -19.51
N GLU A 131 -9.99 -14.45 -20.66
CA GLU A 131 -10.89 -13.78 -21.59
C GLU A 131 -12.35 -13.73 -21.10
N ASN A 132 -12.68 -14.50 -20.05
CA ASN A 132 -14.02 -14.53 -19.50
C ASN A 132 -14.50 -13.11 -19.12
N PRO A 133 -15.69 -12.68 -19.56
CA PRO A 133 -16.22 -11.34 -19.28
C PRO A 133 -16.27 -10.99 -17.79
N VAL A 134 -16.50 -11.98 -16.91
CA VAL A 134 -16.52 -11.79 -15.45
C VAL A 134 -15.13 -11.44 -14.92
N VAL A 135 -14.09 -12.16 -15.37
CA VAL A 135 -12.70 -11.87 -14.98
C VAL A 135 -12.27 -10.50 -15.50
N GLN A 136 -12.62 -10.17 -16.74
CA GLN A 136 -12.32 -8.87 -17.32
C GLN A 136 -13.04 -7.73 -16.60
N ALA A 137 -14.29 -7.93 -16.16
CA ALA A 137 -15.01 -6.97 -15.33
C ALA A 137 -14.33 -6.77 -13.97
N ASN A 138 -13.95 -7.86 -13.30
CA ASN A 138 -13.21 -7.81 -12.03
C ASN A 138 -11.89 -7.06 -12.17
N MET A 139 -11.12 -7.33 -13.23
CA MET A 139 -9.85 -6.63 -13.46
C MET A 139 -10.05 -5.12 -13.68
N ARG A 140 -11.10 -4.71 -14.40
CA ARG A 140 -11.43 -3.29 -14.57
C ARG A 140 -11.80 -2.63 -13.24
N GLU A 141 -12.62 -3.30 -12.43
CA GLU A 141 -13.04 -2.80 -11.11
C GLU A 141 -11.86 -2.70 -10.13
N LEU A 142 -10.97 -3.68 -10.12
CA LEU A 142 -9.77 -3.65 -9.28
C LEU A 142 -8.86 -2.48 -9.70
N LYS A 143 -8.67 -2.26 -11.01
CA LYS A 143 -7.91 -1.12 -11.54
C LYS A 143 -8.55 0.23 -11.18
N SER A 144 -9.88 0.36 -11.27
CA SER A 144 -10.58 1.62 -10.92
C SER A 144 -10.46 1.96 -9.44
N ARG A 145 -10.29 0.94 -8.57
CA ARG A 145 -10.02 1.08 -7.13
C ARG A 145 -8.54 1.31 -6.78
N GLY A 146 -7.68 1.56 -7.77
CA GLY A 146 -6.27 1.88 -7.56
C GLY A 146 -5.35 0.66 -7.38
N MET A 147 -5.85 -0.57 -7.58
CA MET A 147 -4.97 -1.74 -7.60
C MET A 147 -4.26 -1.83 -8.95
N HIS A 148 -2.99 -2.25 -8.89
CA HIS A 148 -2.16 -2.38 -10.06
C HIS A 148 -2.18 -3.82 -10.55
N ILE A 149 -2.40 -4.06 -11.85
CA ILE A 149 -2.47 -5.41 -12.41
C ILE A 149 -1.45 -5.54 -13.54
N ILE A 150 -0.57 -6.53 -13.41
CA ILE A 150 0.41 -6.89 -14.44
C ILE A 150 -0.27 -7.84 -15.42
N ASP A 151 -0.50 -7.42 -16.66
CA ASP A 151 -1.18 -8.27 -17.63
C ASP A 151 -0.37 -9.55 -17.91
N PRO A 152 -1.02 -10.73 -17.97
CA PRO A 152 -0.35 -11.99 -18.27
C PRO A 152 0.20 -11.99 -19.69
N VAL A 153 1.21 -12.83 -19.91
CA VAL A 153 1.85 -13.00 -21.23
C VAL A 153 1.21 -14.15 -22.00
N LYS A 154 1.37 -14.11 -23.33
CA LYS A 154 1.09 -15.26 -24.18
C LYS A 154 2.20 -16.30 -24.03
N GLY A 155 1.85 -17.56 -23.89
CA GLY A 155 2.82 -18.66 -23.83
C GLY A 155 2.14 -20.00 -23.63
N GLN A 156 2.95 -21.05 -23.51
CA GLN A 156 2.43 -22.39 -23.22
C GLN A 156 1.78 -22.43 -21.84
N LEU A 157 0.53 -22.90 -21.79
CA LEU A 157 -0.31 -23.04 -20.61
C LEU A 157 -0.29 -24.49 -20.11
N ALA A 158 -0.81 -24.72 -18.91
CA ALA A 158 -0.89 -26.07 -18.32
C ALA A 158 -1.86 -27.00 -19.09
N SER A 159 -2.81 -26.43 -19.83
CA SER A 159 -3.69 -27.14 -20.77
C SER A 159 -2.93 -27.72 -21.97
N GLY A 160 -1.67 -27.32 -22.20
CA GLY A 160 -0.87 -27.67 -23.38
C GLY A 160 -1.02 -26.68 -24.53
N GLU A 161 -2.02 -25.81 -24.47
CA GLU A 161 -2.29 -24.78 -25.48
C GLU A 161 -1.36 -23.56 -25.33
N VAL A 162 -1.29 -22.74 -26.39
CA VAL A 162 -0.54 -21.47 -26.38
C VAL A 162 -1.53 -20.32 -26.37
N GLY A 163 -1.70 -19.71 -25.20
CA GLY A 163 -2.69 -18.67 -24.97
C GLY A 163 -2.21 -17.56 -24.04
N LYS A 164 -2.98 -16.48 -23.95
CA LYS A 164 -2.76 -15.34 -23.06
C LYS A 164 -3.35 -15.63 -21.68
N GLY A 165 -2.49 -15.82 -20.69
CA GLY A 165 -2.92 -16.22 -19.34
C GLY A 165 -1.76 -16.69 -18.43
N ARG A 166 -0.62 -16.99 -19.06
CA ARG A 166 0.62 -17.33 -18.36
C ARG A 166 1.11 -16.15 -17.52
N MET A 167 1.43 -16.44 -16.26
CA MET A 167 2.04 -15.46 -15.36
C MET A 167 3.35 -14.93 -15.94
N VAL A 168 3.53 -13.61 -15.84
CA VAL A 168 4.77 -12.93 -16.21
C VAL A 168 5.96 -13.52 -15.43
N GLU A 169 7.16 -13.47 -16.00
CA GLU A 169 8.35 -13.96 -15.33
C GLU A 169 8.68 -13.17 -14.04
N PRO A 170 9.15 -13.85 -12.96
CA PRO A 170 9.40 -13.25 -11.65
C PRO A 170 10.16 -11.93 -11.67
N GLN A 171 11.22 -11.84 -12.47
CA GLN A 171 12.04 -10.65 -12.62
C GLN A 171 11.22 -9.42 -13.02
N LYS A 172 10.36 -9.55 -14.04
CA LYS A 172 9.50 -8.45 -14.50
C LYS A 172 8.43 -8.08 -13.48
N ILE A 173 7.93 -9.05 -12.71
CA ILE A 173 6.97 -8.78 -11.62
C ILE A 173 7.64 -7.92 -10.55
N VAL A 174 8.84 -8.29 -10.13
CA VAL A 174 9.59 -7.51 -9.12
C VAL A 174 9.97 -6.13 -9.66
N ASP A 175 10.38 -6.01 -10.93
CA ASP A 175 10.66 -4.71 -11.57
C ASP A 175 9.41 -3.81 -11.61
N TYR A 176 8.25 -4.38 -11.93
CA TYR A 176 6.99 -3.63 -11.93
C TYR A 176 6.61 -3.17 -10.51
N ALA A 177 6.72 -4.06 -9.52
CA ALA A 177 6.46 -3.74 -8.13
C ALA A 177 7.37 -2.61 -7.62
N GLU A 178 8.65 -2.66 -7.99
CA GLU A 178 9.61 -1.59 -7.69
C GLU A 178 9.20 -0.26 -8.33
N GLY A 179 8.76 -0.28 -9.59
CA GLY A 179 8.27 0.91 -10.28
C GLY A 179 7.05 1.55 -9.61
N VAL A 180 6.10 0.75 -9.11
CA VAL A 180 4.94 1.25 -8.36
C VAL A 180 5.38 1.93 -7.05
N LEU A 181 6.28 1.30 -6.30
CA LEU A 181 6.81 1.90 -5.07
C LEU A 181 7.63 3.16 -5.34
N GLN A 182 8.40 3.19 -6.43
CA GLN A 182 9.11 4.40 -6.84
C GLN A 182 8.14 5.53 -7.19
N SER A 183 7.00 5.22 -7.83
CA SER A 183 5.96 6.24 -8.10
C SER A 183 5.29 6.77 -6.84
N ARG A 184 5.28 6.02 -5.73
CA ARG A 184 4.93 6.60 -4.43
C ARG A 184 6.01 7.56 -3.96
N GLN A 185 7.28 7.26 -4.14
CA GLN A 185 8.40 8.16 -3.79
C GLN A 185 8.57 9.33 -4.77
N ASP A 186 7.51 9.73 -5.49
CA ASP A 186 7.57 10.77 -6.50
C ASP A 186 7.70 12.19 -5.93
N PHE A 187 7.47 12.36 -4.63
CA PHE A 187 7.77 13.59 -3.91
C PHE A 187 9.11 13.57 -3.17
N ALA A 188 9.96 12.56 -3.42
CA ALA A 188 11.31 12.52 -2.86
C ALA A 188 12.09 13.81 -3.19
N GLY A 189 12.62 14.45 -2.14
CA GLY A 189 13.37 15.70 -2.26
C GLY A 189 12.52 16.97 -2.41
N LYS A 190 11.18 16.84 -2.40
CA LYS A 190 10.25 17.97 -2.38
C LYS A 190 9.90 18.40 -0.97
N LEU A 191 9.65 19.69 -0.79
CA LEU A 191 9.20 20.28 0.47
C LEU A 191 7.80 20.85 0.29
N PHE A 192 6.81 20.32 0.99
CA PHE A 192 5.45 20.86 0.98
C PHE A 192 5.08 21.46 2.33
N MET A 193 4.27 22.51 2.29
CA MET A 193 3.65 23.09 3.47
C MET A 193 2.18 22.71 3.52
N VAL A 194 1.70 22.26 4.67
CA VAL A 194 0.29 21.93 4.92
C VAL A 194 -0.21 22.78 6.07
N THR A 195 -1.28 23.54 5.86
CA THR A 195 -1.99 24.18 6.97
C THR A 195 -3.13 23.29 7.43
N ALA A 196 -3.36 23.13 8.72
CA ALA A 196 -4.43 22.30 9.27
C ALA A 196 -5.15 22.93 10.47
N GLY A 197 -6.31 22.37 10.83
CA GLY A 197 -7.05 22.73 12.04
C GLY A 197 -7.86 24.03 11.94
N PRO A 198 -8.59 24.38 13.02
CA PRO A 198 -9.29 25.66 13.17
C PRO A 198 -8.34 26.74 13.70
N THR A 199 -8.68 28.01 13.55
CA THR A 199 -8.06 29.11 14.31
C THR A 199 -8.98 29.55 15.46
N ARG A 200 -8.41 30.19 16.48
CA ARG A 200 -9.11 30.76 17.64
C ARG A 200 -8.83 32.25 17.73
N GLU A 201 -9.82 33.06 17.39
CA GLU A 201 -9.73 34.52 17.44
C GLU A 201 -10.24 35.04 18.78
N ALA A 202 -9.34 35.55 19.62
CA ALA A 202 -9.68 36.02 20.96
C ALA A 202 -10.63 37.22 20.94
N LEU A 203 -11.72 37.14 21.69
CA LEU A 203 -12.59 38.27 22.04
C LEU A 203 -12.10 38.95 23.31
N ASP A 204 -11.62 38.13 24.25
CA ASP A 204 -10.98 38.52 25.50
C ASP A 204 -10.06 37.37 25.96
N LYS A 205 -9.55 37.43 27.20
CA LYS A 205 -8.60 36.45 27.74
C LYS A 205 -9.18 35.03 27.90
N VAL A 206 -10.49 34.85 27.79
CA VAL A 206 -11.19 33.59 28.05
C VAL A 206 -11.99 33.12 26.83
N ARG A 207 -12.67 34.04 26.15
CA ARG A 207 -13.57 33.74 25.02
C ARG A 207 -12.88 33.96 23.69
N PHE A 208 -13.17 33.10 22.73
CA PHE A 208 -12.68 33.20 21.35
C PHE A 208 -13.74 32.73 20.35
N ILE A 209 -13.57 33.12 19.08
CA ILE A 209 -14.33 32.62 17.94
C ILE A 209 -13.48 31.56 17.23
N SER A 210 -14.08 30.43 16.87
CA SER A 210 -13.40 29.31 16.20
C SER A 210 -14.36 28.58 15.27
N SER A 211 -13.82 27.78 14.36
CA SER A 211 -14.59 26.82 13.57
C SER A 211 -14.63 25.44 14.24
N TYR A 212 -15.48 24.53 13.72
CA TYR A 212 -15.58 23.13 14.13
C TYR A 212 -14.56 22.21 13.45
N SER A 213 -13.55 22.76 12.78
CA SER A 213 -12.56 21.95 12.07
C SER A 213 -11.82 21.04 13.04
N SER A 214 -11.77 19.75 12.72
CA SER A 214 -10.98 18.78 13.47
C SER A 214 -9.50 18.77 13.07
N GLY A 215 -9.16 19.36 11.92
CA GLY A 215 -7.83 19.30 11.33
C GLY A 215 -7.48 17.99 10.61
N LYS A 216 -8.32 16.93 10.70
CA LYS A 216 -8.03 15.59 10.16
C LYS A 216 -7.57 15.58 8.71
N MET A 217 -8.18 16.41 7.85
CA MET A 217 -7.81 16.50 6.44
C MET A 217 -6.37 16.98 6.25
N GLY A 218 -5.96 18.04 6.95
CA GLY A 218 -4.59 18.55 6.85
C GLY A 218 -3.56 17.57 7.40
N TYR A 219 -3.89 16.86 8.48
CA TYR A 219 -3.00 15.83 9.04
C TYR A 219 -2.86 14.64 8.07
N ALA A 220 -3.95 14.17 7.47
CA ALA A 220 -3.90 13.10 6.46
C ALA A 220 -3.10 13.51 5.20
N LEU A 221 -3.20 14.77 4.77
CA LEU A 221 -2.38 15.28 3.65
C LEU A 221 -0.90 15.34 4.02
N ALA A 222 -0.57 15.70 5.26
CA ALA A 222 0.81 15.68 5.75
C ALA A 222 1.37 14.25 5.80
N GLU A 223 0.61 13.29 6.33
CA GLU A 223 0.97 11.87 6.34
C GLU A 223 1.19 11.34 4.91
N GLU A 224 0.25 11.57 3.99
CA GLU A 224 0.38 11.09 2.61
C GLU A 224 1.56 11.75 1.88
N GLY A 225 1.86 13.02 2.16
CA GLY A 225 3.05 13.68 1.62
C GLY A 225 4.35 13.03 2.11
N ILE A 226 4.44 12.73 3.41
CA ILE A 226 5.56 11.99 4.01
C ILE A 226 5.69 10.60 3.39
N ASP A 227 4.58 9.88 3.25
CA ASP A 227 4.55 8.53 2.66
C ASP A 227 5.03 8.54 1.21
N ARG A 228 4.85 9.67 0.51
CA ARG A 228 5.36 9.90 -0.83
C ARG A 228 6.80 10.42 -0.91
N GLY A 229 7.49 10.50 0.23
CA GLY A 229 8.89 10.91 0.33
C GLY A 229 9.10 12.41 0.43
N ALA A 230 8.04 13.21 0.57
CA ALA A 230 8.17 14.65 0.78
C ALA A 230 8.66 14.97 2.19
N ARG A 231 9.38 16.09 2.30
CA ARG A 231 9.51 16.82 3.57
C ARG A 231 8.24 17.64 3.77
N ILE A 232 7.67 17.60 4.97
CA ILE A 232 6.43 18.31 5.29
C ILE A 232 6.65 19.33 6.39
N ILE A 233 6.22 20.56 6.15
CA ILE A 233 5.99 21.58 7.18
C ILE A 233 4.49 21.60 7.50
N LEU A 234 4.10 21.17 8.69
CA LEU A 234 2.70 21.16 9.13
C LEU A 234 2.45 22.35 10.08
N ILE A 235 1.68 23.34 9.62
CA ILE A 235 1.26 24.49 10.43
C ILE A 235 -0.18 24.25 10.87
N SER A 236 -0.39 23.95 12.14
CA SER A 236 -1.72 23.59 12.64
C SER A 236 -2.23 24.57 13.68
N GLY A 237 -3.50 24.95 13.52
CA GLY A 237 -4.29 25.49 14.61
C GLY A 237 -4.66 24.43 15.67
N PRO A 238 -5.37 24.80 16.76
CA PRO A 238 -5.63 23.89 17.88
C PRO A 238 -6.40 22.63 17.49
N SER A 239 -5.81 21.45 17.72
CA SER A 239 -6.42 20.14 17.48
C SER A 239 -5.99 19.13 18.55
N SER A 240 -6.77 18.05 18.73
CA SER A 240 -6.40 16.91 19.57
C SER A 240 -5.59 15.83 18.84
N LEU A 241 -5.29 16.04 17.56
CA LEU A 241 -4.51 15.13 16.74
C LEU A 241 -3.01 15.23 17.07
N LEU A 242 -2.33 14.08 17.05
CA LEU A 242 -0.88 14.05 17.15
C LEU A 242 -0.28 14.34 15.77
N PRO A 243 0.69 15.27 15.67
CA PRO A 243 1.34 15.53 14.40
C PRO A 243 2.20 14.32 13.98
N PRO A 244 2.32 14.05 12.67
CA PRO A 244 3.20 13.00 12.17
C PRO A 244 4.64 13.25 12.65
N PRO A 245 5.34 12.27 13.25
CA PRO A 245 6.68 12.48 13.83
C PRO A 245 7.72 13.00 12.83
N GLN A 246 7.55 12.72 11.54
CA GLN A 246 8.44 13.14 10.47
C GLN A 246 8.13 14.54 9.92
N ALA A 247 7.00 15.16 10.31
CA ALA A 247 6.65 16.50 9.90
C ALA A 247 7.37 17.54 10.78
N GLU A 248 7.85 18.62 10.15
CA GLU A 248 8.24 19.84 10.86
C GLU A 248 6.97 20.56 11.32
N PHE A 249 6.64 20.43 12.61
CA PHE A 249 5.37 20.89 13.15
C PHE A 249 5.44 22.28 13.78
N HIS A 250 4.51 23.15 13.42
CA HIS A 250 4.32 24.48 14.00
C HIS A 250 2.90 24.67 14.49
N SER A 251 2.75 24.84 15.81
CA SER A 251 1.46 25.17 16.42
C SER A 251 1.21 26.68 16.33
N VAL A 252 0.00 27.05 15.93
CA VAL A 252 -0.49 28.44 15.91
C VAL A 252 -1.86 28.51 16.55
N GLU A 253 -2.27 29.68 17.03
CA GLU A 253 -3.59 29.86 17.64
C GLU A 253 -4.49 30.70 16.74
N THR A 254 -3.98 31.80 16.18
CA THR A 254 -4.76 32.74 15.37
C THR A 254 -4.51 32.62 13.87
N ALA A 255 -5.44 33.13 13.07
CA ALA A 255 -5.29 33.26 11.62
C ALA A 255 -4.09 34.12 11.23
N LEU A 256 -3.80 35.16 12.02
CA LEU A 256 -2.67 36.05 11.78
C LEU A 256 -1.33 35.36 12.04
N GLU A 257 -1.23 34.57 13.11
CA GLU A 257 -0.06 33.73 13.40
C GLU A 257 0.15 32.68 12.31
N MET A 258 -0.93 32.01 11.90
CA MET A 258 -0.87 31.04 10.79
C MET A 258 -0.35 31.70 9.51
N LYS A 259 -0.91 32.85 9.14
CA LYS A 259 -0.45 33.62 7.97
C LYS A 259 1.03 33.97 8.10
N LYS A 260 1.47 34.48 9.26
CA LYS A 260 2.87 34.82 9.50
C LYS A 260 3.77 33.62 9.28
N ARG A 261 3.45 32.47 9.89
CA ARG A 261 4.25 31.25 9.77
C ARG A 261 4.28 30.70 8.34
N VAL A 262 3.16 30.76 7.63
CA VAL A 262 3.11 30.39 6.21
C VAL A 262 4.06 31.27 5.40
N MET A 263 4.01 32.59 5.59
CA MET A 263 4.83 33.52 4.82
C MET A 263 6.33 33.41 5.12
N GLU A 264 6.72 33.03 6.34
CA GLU A 264 8.12 32.84 6.73
C GLU A 264 8.83 31.76 5.89
N SER A 265 8.14 30.68 5.52
CA SER A 265 8.72 29.56 4.76
C SER A 265 8.14 29.43 3.35
N PHE A 266 7.30 30.37 2.91
CA PHE A 266 6.58 30.28 1.63
C PHE A 266 7.53 30.22 0.41
N SER A 267 8.66 30.91 0.45
CA SER A 267 9.63 30.94 -0.65
C SER A 267 10.47 29.67 -0.77
N GLU A 268 10.46 28.81 0.24
CA GLU A 268 11.34 27.63 0.33
C GLU A 268 10.63 26.33 -0.08
N VAL A 269 9.29 26.35 -0.16
CA VAL A 269 8.46 25.16 -0.39
C VAL A 269 8.12 25.00 -1.88
N ASP A 270 8.05 23.77 -2.35
CA ASP A 270 7.61 23.41 -3.70
C ASP A 270 6.08 23.54 -3.87
N GLY A 271 5.31 23.57 -2.77
CA GLY A 271 3.87 23.75 -2.82
C GLY A 271 3.22 23.92 -1.45
N VAL A 272 2.01 24.48 -1.45
CA VAL A 272 1.24 24.76 -0.23
C VAL A 272 -0.16 24.17 -0.32
N LEU A 273 -0.51 23.30 0.63
CA LEU A 273 -1.85 22.74 0.80
C LEU A 273 -2.60 23.48 1.92
N ARG A 274 -3.53 24.35 1.52
CA ARG A 274 -4.31 25.19 2.45
C ARG A 274 -5.54 24.46 2.99
N ALA A 275 -5.33 23.48 3.86
CA ALA A 275 -6.38 22.64 4.44
C ALA A 275 -6.89 23.11 5.83
N ALA A 276 -6.42 24.26 6.33
CA ALA A 276 -6.88 24.85 7.58
C ALA A 276 -8.22 25.58 7.37
N ALA A 277 -9.06 25.59 8.41
CA ALA A 277 -10.30 26.34 8.45
C ALA A 277 -10.04 27.69 9.12
N VAL A 278 -9.59 28.65 8.30
CA VAL A 278 -9.14 30.00 8.66
C VAL A 278 -10.20 31.02 8.29
#